data_AF-K0EVY9-F1
#
_entry.id   AF-K0EVY9-F1
#
_cell.length_a   1.000
_cell.length_b   1.000
_cell.length_c   1.000
_cell.angle_alpha   90.00
_cell.angle_beta   90.00
_cell.angle_gamma   90.00
#
_symmetry.space_group_name_H-M   'P 1'
#
loop_
_entity.id
_entity.type
_entity.pdbx_description
1 polymer ?
#
loop_
_entity_poly.entity_id
_entity_poly.type
_entity_poly.pdbx_seq_one_letter_code
_entity_poly.pdbx_strand_id
1 'polypeptide(L)'
;MPDEHPIDEVAQLARRVERARGRLAYQFDPALTDVLAEDELEAERELAERIRTQERGQRWKYAQAVSAAADRARQTKEAIDKADIRDLLMARKAIAAQRRESSPHAQLASLYRHRTWSLRALAGVVIAGMLWSAVNVQHNIAPDGAGDPLYWFSYLVEAMISVCLVIIMVGTTKITEWGVLDSRTQVVAAEVALLALTVGLNTYPHVRDGRWFDAGVHAVAPVMIGVALLTHDAANSRYSQAIARATEHIRDNPNTPWPRAESGLLNTARA
;
A
#
# COMPACT_ATOMS: atom_id res chain seq x y z
N MET A 1 -84.75 92.98 20.08
CA MET A 1 -83.28 92.75 20.15
C MET A 1 -83.11 91.78 21.30
N PRO A 2 -82.58 90.57 21.10
CA PRO A 2 -82.63 89.55 22.13
C PRO A 2 -81.69 89.99 23.24
N ASP A 3 -82.24 90.55 24.31
CA ASP A 3 -81.50 90.88 25.51
C ASP A 3 -80.97 89.57 26.06
N GLU A 4 -79.70 89.28 25.69
CA GLU A 4 -78.90 88.18 26.19
C GLU A 4 -79.12 88.13 27.69
N HIS A 5 -79.93 87.15 28.13
CA HIS A 5 -80.30 87.06 29.53
C HIS A 5 -78.99 86.98 30.31
N PRO A 6 -78.71 87.92 31.23
CA PRO A 6 -77.46 87.92 31.98
C PRO A 6 -77.27 86.59 32.75
N ILE A 7 -78.35 85.86 33.01
CA ILE A 7 -78.34 84.52 33.57
C ILE A 7 -77.65 83.49 32.63
N ASP A 8 -77.86 83.56 31.32
CA ASP A 8 -77.22 82.62 30.36
C ASP A 8 -75.76 82.98 30.10
N GLU A 9 -75.40 84.26 30.06
CA GLU A 9 -73.98 84.67 30.04
C GLU A 9 -73.24 84.14 31.27
N VAL A 10 -73.86 84.25 32.45
CA VAL A 10 -73.31 83.69 33.70
C VAL A 10 -73.23 82.17 33.63
N ALA A 11 -74.23 81.47 33.09
CA ALA A 11 -74.20 80.02 32.93
C ALA A 11 -73.14 79.55 31.91
N GLN A 12 -72.95 80.27 30.80
CA GLN A 12 -71.88 80.01 29.84
C GLN A 12 -70.50 80.29 30.43
N LEU A 13 -70.36 81.37 31.20
CA LEU A 13 -69.12 81.67 31.91
C LEU A 13 -68.83 80.58 32.95
N ALA A 14 -69.84 80.13 33.71
CA ALA A 14 -69.71 79.05 34.67
C ALA A 14 -69.23 77.75 34.00
N ARG A 15 -69.83 77.36 32.86
CA ARG A 15 -69.37 76.19 32.08
C ARG A 15 -67.94 76.34 31.56
N ARG A 16 -67.56 77.53 31.07
CA ARG A 16 -66.17 77.79 30.64
C ARG A 16 -65.20 77.71 31.81
N VAL A 17 -65.58 78.23 32.98
CA VAL A 17 -64.79 78.16 34.21
C VAL A 17 -64.66 76.71 34.68
N GLU A 18 -65.72 75.89 34.63
CA GLU A 18 -65.62 74.47 34.96
C GLU A 18 -64.71 73.72 33.99
N ARG A 19 -64.87 73.96 32.68
CA ARG A 19 -64.00 73.34 31.66
C ARG A 19 -62.54 73.78 31.83
N ALA A 20 -62.31 75.05 32.15
CA ALA A 20 -60.99 75.58 32.45
C ALA A 20 -60.42 74.99 33.75
N ARG A 21 -61.22 74.85 34.81
CA ARG A 21 -60.82 74.17 36.07
C ARG A 21 -60.48 72.71 35.84
N GLY A 22 -61.29 72.00 35.06
CA GLY A 22 -61.02 70.61 34.67
C GLY A 22 -59.70 70.49 33.92
N ARG A 23 -59.40 71.43 33.01
CA ARG A 23 -58.11 71.47 32.31
C ARG A 23 -56.97 71.87 33.22
N LEU A 24 -57.17 72.82 34.14
CA LEU A 24 -56.16 73.31 35.08
C LEU A 24 -55.63 72.18 35.96
N ALA A 25 -56.51 71.24 36.36
CA ALA A 25 -56.12 70.06 37.14
C ALA A 25 -55.09 69.16 36.42
N TYR A 26 -55.14 69.11 35.09
CA TYR A 26 -54.22 68.30 34.28
C TYR A 26 -53.15 69.12 33.56
N GLN A 27 -53.26 70.46 33.56
CA GLN A 27 -52.41 71.34 32.75
C GLN A 27 -50.92 71.21 33.08
N PHE A 28 -50.61 70.83 34.31
CA PHE A 28 -49.26 70.56 34.79
C PHE A 28 -49.08 69.10 35.22
N ASP A 29 -49.98 68.21 34.81
CA ASP A 29 -49.80 66.78 35.05
C ASP A 29 -48.57 66.33 34.24
N PRO A 30 -47.52 65.79 34.89
CA PRO A 30 -46.35 65.27 34.20
C PRO A 30 -46.72 64.23 33.14
N ALA A 31 -47.87 63.55 33.27
CA ALA A 31 -48.36 62.64 32.24
C ALA A 31 -48.60 63.31 30.87
N LEU A 32 -48.83 64.64 30.80
CA LEU A 32 -48.94 65.35 29.52
C LEU A 32 -47.58 65.68 28.88
N THR A 33 -46.49 65.67 29.66
CA THR A 33 -45.14 66.00 29.18
C THR A 33 -44.20 64.81 29.10
N ASP A 34 -44.39 63.82 29.98
CA ASP A 34 -43.52 62.66 30.15
C ASP A 34 -44.00 61.46 29.35
N VAL A 35 -45.30 61.40 29.04
CA VAL A 35 -45.84 60.38 28.13
C VAL A 35 -45.42 60.76 26.72
N LEU A 36 -44.64 59.88 26.10
CA LEU A 36 -44.29 59.95 24.69
C LEU A 36 -45.54 60.21 23.87
N ALA A 37 -45.49 61.21 22.99
CA ALA A 37 -46.55 61.44 22.03
C ALA A 37 -46.72 60.20 21.13
N GLU A 38 -47.88 60.03 20.48
CA GLU A 38 -48.16 58.82 19.69
C GLU A 38 -47.11 58.61 18.59
N ASP A 39 -46.61 59.69 17.99
CA ASP A 39 -45.52 59.68 17.02
C ASP A 39 -44.17 59.27 17.63
N GLU A 40 -43.89 59.69 18.87
CA GLU A 40 -42.70 59.25 19.61
C GLU A 40 -42.80 57.77 20.02
N LEU A 41 -43.98 57.29 20.43
CA LEU A 41 -44.24 55.87 20.71
C LEU A 41 -44.05 55.00 19.46
N GLU A 42 -44.53 55.47 18.30
CA GLU A 42 -44.30 54.80 17.02
C GLU A 42 -42.81 54.74 16.67
N ALA A 43 -42.07 55.84 16.85
CA ALA A 43 -40.63 55.90 16.60
C ALA A 43 -39.83 54.96 17.53
N GLU A 44 -40.15 54.95 18.83
CA GLU A 44 -39.54 54.04 19.82
C GLU A 44 -39.84 52.57 19.52
N ARG A 45 -41.09 52.28 19.12
CA ARG A 45 -41.48 50.92 18.70
C ARG A 45 -40.70 50.47 17.47
N GLU A 46 -40.57 51.34 16.47
CA GLU A 46 -39.80 51.03 15.27
C GLU A 46 -38.32 50.77 15.61
N LEU A 47 -37.72 51.60 16.48
CA LEU A 47 -36.36 51.41 16.97
C LEU A 47 -36.21 50.06 17.69
N ALA A 48 -37.12 49.73 18.61
CA ALA A 48 -37.12 48.47 19.35
C ALA A 48 -37.30 47.25 18.42
N GLU A 49 -38.12 47.37 17.37
CA GLU A 49 -38.31 46.34 16.35
C GLU A 49 -37.04 46.14 15.50
N ARG A 50 -36.37 47.23 15.12
CA ARG A 50 -35.08 47.20 14.40
C ARG A 50 -33.97 46.54 15.25
N ILE A 51 -33.85 46.92 16.53
CA ILE A 51 -32.88 46.32 17.47
C ILE A 51 -33.11 44.81 17.61
N ARG A 52 -34.36 44.38 17.88
CA ARG A 52 -34.70 42.95 17.98
C ARG A 52 -34.36 42.16 16.72
N THR A 53 -34.52 42.77 15.55
CA THR A 53 -34.18 42.12 14.27
C THR A 53 -32.67 41.98 14.09
N GLN A 54 -31.89 43.00 14.44
CA GLN A 54 -30.43 42.91 14.43
C GLN A 54 -29.91 41.88 15.42
N GLU A 55 -30.41 41.86 16.66
CA GLU A 55 -30.02 40.88 17.67
C GLU A 55 -30.31 39.44 17.23
N ARG A 56 -31.50 39.17 16.67
CA ARG A 56 -31.82 37.85 16.10
C ARG A 56 -30.84 37.46 15.01
N GLY A 57 -30.50 38.40 14.12
CA GLY A 57 -29.50 38.18 13.07
C GLY A 57 -28.12 37.86 13.63
N GLN A 58 -27.67 38.56 14.67
CA GLN A 58 -26.40 38.28 15.33
C GLN A 58 -26.38 36.93 16.05
N ARG A 59 -27.43 36.60 16.81
CA ARG A 59 -27.56 35.30 17.48
C ARG A 59 -27.55 34.14 16.48
N TRP A 60 -28.23 34.30 15.35
CA TRP A 60 -28.22 33.31 14.28
C TRP A 60 -26.82 33.11 13.70
N LYS A 61 -26.13 34.20 13.34
CA LYS A 61 -24.75 34.14 12.83
C LYS A 61 -23.79 33.50 13.83
N TYR A 62 -23.92 33.83 15.11
CA TYR A 62 -23.11 33.22 16.17
C TYR A 62 -23.38 31.71 16.31
N ALA A 63 -24.65 31.30 16.37
CA ALA A 63 -25.03 29.89 16.44
C ALA A 63 -24.51 29.09 15.22
N GLN A 64 -24.56 29.68 14.03
CA GLN A 64 -24.01 29.09 12.81
C GLN A 64 -22.48 28.98 12.87
N ALA A 65 -21.79 30.01 13.35
CA ALA A 65 -20.33 29.98 13.50
C ALA A 65 -19.88 28.91 14.52
N VAL A 66 -20.59 28.79 15.64
CA VAL A 66 -20.32 27.79 16.69
C VAL A 66 -20.56 26.37 16.18
N SER A 67 -21.69 26.12 15.50
CA SER A 67 -21.97 24.80 14.91
C SER A 67 -20.93 24.42 13.84
N ALA A 68 -20.60 25.34 12.93
CA ALA A 68 -19.56 25.11 11.93
C ALA A 68 -18.18 24.87 12.54
N ALA A 69 -17.83 25.56 13.63
CA ALA A 69 -16.58 25.32 14.36
C ALA A 69 -16.58 23.94 15.06
N ALA A 70 -17.70 23.56 15.68
CA ALA A 70 -17.86 22.26 16.31
C ALA A 70 -17.80 21.11 15.29
N ASP A 71 -18.40 21.27 14.12
CA ASP A 71 -18.32 20.30 13.02
C ASP A 71 -16.89 20.10 12.53
N ARG A 72 -16.16 21.20 12.31
CA ARG A 72 -14.74 21.13 11.95
C ARG A 72 -13.91 20.44 13.04
N ALA A 73 -14.13 20.78 14.31
CA ALA A 73 -13.41 20.16 15.42
C ALA A 73 -13.68 18.65 15.51
N ARG A 74 -14.93 18.21 15.30
CA ARG A 74 -15.30 16.78 15.23
C ARG A 74 -14.59 16.06 14.10
N GLN A 75 -14.63 16.61 12.89
CA GLN A 75 -13.96 16.02 11.72
C GLN A 75 -12.46 15.91 11.90
N THR A 76 -11.81 16.96 12.41
CA THR A 76 -10.37 16.93 12.70
C THR A 76 -10.04 15.90 13.77
N LYS A 77 -10.83 15.81 14.84
CA LYS A 77 -10.63 14.79 15.88
C LYS A 77 -10.75 13.38 15.33
N GLU A 78 -11.79 13.08 14.56
CA GLU A 78 -11.96 11.76 13.95
C GLU A 78 -10.81 11.39 13.00
N ALA A 79 -10.30 12.37 12.25
CA ALA A 79 -9.15 12.16 11.36
C ALA A 79 -7.86 11.84 12.14
N ILE A 80 -7.61 12.56 13.25
CA ILE A 80 -6.48 12.30 14.15
C ILE A 80 -6.63 10.92 14.79
N ASP A 81 -7.78 10.60 15.38
CA ASP A 81 -8.02 9.32 16.03
C ASP A 81 -7.81 8.14 15.04
N LYS A 82 -8.22 8.30 13.76
CA LYS A 82 -7.97 7.31 12.69
C LYS A 82 -6.50 7.22 12.28
N ALA A 83 -5.75 8.31 12.32
CA ALA A 83 -4.31 8.29 12.07
C ALA A 83 -3.58 7.58 13.21
N ASP A 84 -3.90 7.93 14.45
CA ASP A 84 -3.31 7.32 15.65
C ASP A 84 -3.55 5.80 15.71
N ILE A 85 -4.78 5.34 15.39
CA ILE A 85 -5.07 3.90 15.31
C ILE A 85 -4.22 3.21 14.24
N ARG A 86 -4.03 3.83 13.07
CA ARG A 86 -3.18 3.26 12.00
C ARG A 86 -1.73 3.18 12.43
N ASP A 87 -1.21 4.21 13.06
CA ASP A 87 0.18 4.25 13.54
C ASP A 87 0.41 3.20 14.64
N LEU A 88 -0.53 3.04 15.57
CA LEU A 88 -0.50 1.98 16.57
C LEU A 88 -0.54 0.58 15.95
N LEU A 89 -1.37 0.36 14.93
CA LEU A 89 -1.43 -0.91 14.21
C LEU A 89 -0.14 -1.19 13.45
N MET A 90 0.45 -0.20 12.79
CA MET A 90 1.74 -0.33 12.12
C MET A 90 2.85 -0.64 13.13
N ALA A 91 2.92 0.08 14.25
CA ALA A 91 3.90 -0.17 15.30
C ALA A 91 3.74 -1.57 15.90
N ARG A 92 2.51 -2.00 16.23
CA ARG A 92 2.25 -3.37 16.71
C ARG A 92 2.62 -4.43 15.68
N LYS A 93 2.31 -4.20 14.39
CA LYS A 93 2.68 -5.10 13.30
C LYS A 93 4.20 -5.18 13.14
N ALA A 94 4.91 -4.06 13.25
CA ALA A 94 6.37 -4.01 13.20
C ALA A 94 7.00 -4.74 14.39
N ILE A 95 6.51 -4.55 15.62
CA ILE A 95 6.97 -5.26 16.81
C ILE A 95 6.68 -6.77 16.70
N ALA A 96 5.49 -7.13 16.22
CA ALA A 96 5.14 -8.54 16.00
C ALA A 96 6.00 -9.15 14.88
N ALA A 97 6.30 -8.40 13.82
CA ALA A 97 7.22 -8.81 12.76
C ALA A 97 8.64 -8.96 13.32
N GLN A 98 9.15 -8.03 14.12
CA GLN A 98 10.45 -8.10 14.77
C GLN A 98 10.55 -9.30 15.69
N ARG A 99 9.52 -9.56 16.52
CA ARG A 99 9.47 -10.76 17.38
C ARG A 99 9.42 -12.05 16.58
N ARG A 100 8.77 -12.04 15.43
CA ARG A 100 8.78 -13.16 14.49
C ARG A 100 10.17 -13.29 13.88
N GLU A 101 10.74 -12.25 13.28
CA GLU A 101 12.08 -12.25 12.68
C GLU A 101 13.18 -12.64 13.67
N SER A 102 13.06 -12.26 14.95
CA SER A 102 13.96 -12.68 16.00
C SER A 102 13.67 -14.10 16.51
N SER A 103 12.49 -14.67 16.24
CA SER A 103 12.22 -16.06 16.60
C SER A 103 13.12 -17.00 15.78
N PRO A 104 13.77 -17.98 16.42
CA PRO A 104 14.64 -18.94 15.73
C PRO A 104 13.92 -19.65 14.57
N HIS A 105 12.64 -19.97 14.76
CA HIS A 105 11.79 -20.56 13.74
C HIS A 105 11.58 -19.66 12.51
N ALA A 106 11.51 -18.34 12.66
CA ALA A 106 11.39 -17.47 11.49
C ALA A 106 12.69 -17.32 10.73
N GLN A 107 13.85 -17.41 11.39
CA GLN A 107 15.14 -17.48 10.70
C GLN A 107 15.26 -18.78 9.89
N LEU A 108 14.80 -19.91 10.45
CA LEU A 108 14.70 -21.15 9.70
C LEU A 108 13.72 -21.01 8.51
N ALA A 109 12.53 -20.45 8.76
CA ALA A 109 11.52 -20.25 7.71
C ALA A 109 12.00 -19.28 6.62
N SER A 110 12.77 -18.24 6.97
CA SER A 110 13.36 -17.33 5.99
C SER A 110 14.43 -18.05 5.18
N LEU A 111 15.24 -18.92 5.78
CA LEU A 111 16.24 -19.73 5.07
C LEU A 111 15.59 -20.69 4.06
N TYR A 112 14.51 -21.38 4.44
CA TYR A 112 13.69 -22.19 3.52
C TYR A 112 13.09 -21.36 2.38
N ARG A 113 12.58 -20.17 2.68
CA ARG A 113 12.02 -19.26 1.66
C ARG A 113 13.09 -18.78 0.68
N HIS A 114 14.27 -18.42 1.17
CA HIS A 114 15.39 -18.00 0.34
C HIS A 114 15.90 -19.16 -0.53
N ARG A 115 16.09 -20.37 0.03
CA ARG A 115 16.42 -21.58 -0.74
C ARG A 115 15.39 -21.82 -1.85
N THR A 116 14.11 -21.80 -1.52
CA THR A 116 13.05 -22.05 -2.51
C THR A 116 13.05 -20.98 -3.60
N TRP A 117 13.18 -19.71 -3.23
CA TRP A 117 13.22 -18.61 -4.20
C TRP A 117 14.47 -18.66 -5.08
N SER A 118 15.65 -18.91 -4.51
CA SER A 118 16.91 -18.98 -5.27
C SER A 118 16.93 -20.14 -6.25
N LEU A 119 16.48 -21.32 -5.84
CA LEU A 119 16.40 -22.49 -6.71
C LEU A 119 15.37 -22.28 -7.82
N ARG A 120 14.23 -21.63 -7.53
CA ARG A 120 13.25 -21.24 -8.55
C ARG A 120 13.79 -20.19 -9.52
N ALA A 121 14.57 -19.22 -9.04
CA ALA A 121 15.19 -18.21 -9.89
C ALA A 121 16.23 -18.85 -10.83
N LEU A 122 17.09 -19.73 -10.31
CA LEU A 122 18.02 -20.52 -11.10
C LEU A 122 17.29 -21.41 -12.12
N ALA A 123 16.20 -22.04 -11.72
CA ALA A 123 15.38 -22.81 -12.64
C ALA A 123 14.79 -21.94 -13.76
N GLY A 124 14.35 -20.72 -13.44
CA GLY A 124 13.92 -19.74 -14.44
C GLY A 124 15.03 -19.35 -15.41
N VAL A 125 16.26 -19.17 -14.94
CA VAL A 125 17.43 -18.89 -15.80
C VAL A 125 17.70 -20.06 -16.75
N VAL A 126 17.65 -21.29 -16.24
CA VAL A 126 17.82 -22.50 -17.06
C VAL A 126 16.73 -22.58 -18.14
N ILE A 127 15.46 -22.37 -17.78
CA ILE A 127 14.34 -22.37 -18.73
C ILE A 127 14.52 -21.27 -19.79
N ALA A 128 14.94 -20.07 -19.40
CA ALA A 128 15.20 -18.98 -20.35
C ALA A 128 16.36 -19.32 -21.30
N GLY A 129 17.45 -19.89 -20.77
CA GLY A 129 18.59 -20.38 -21.56
C GLY A 129 18.18 -21.48 -22.53
N MET A 130 17.31 -22.39 -22.11
CA MET A 130 16.75 -23.47 -22.94
C MET A 130 15.87 -22.93 -24.07
N LEU A 131 14.98 -21.97 -23.79
CA LEU A 131 14.16 -21.32 -24.81
C LEU A 131 15.04 -20.63 -25.86
N TRP A 132 16.09 -19.94 -25.41
CA TRP A 132 17.08 -19.34 -26.31
C TRP A 132 17.83 -20.39 -27.14
N SER A 133 18.26 -21.48 -26.51
CA SER A 133 18.94 -22.59 -27.19
C SER A 133 18.04 -23.25 -28.24
N ALA A 134 16.76 -23.47 -27.93
CA ALA A 134 15.78 -24.04 -28.84
C ALA A 134 15.59 -23.17 -30.10
N VAL A 135 15.54 -21.84 -29.93
CA VAL A 135 15.47 -20.90 -31.05
C VAL A 135 16.75 -20.97 -31.92
N ASN A 136 17.92 -21.10 -31.30
CA ASN A 136 19.19 -21.26 -32.02
C ASN A 136 19.25 -22.58 -32.80
N VAL A 137 18.87 -23.70 -32.18
CA VAL A 137 18.82 -25.02 -32.83
C VAL A 137 17.86 -24.99 -34.02
N GLN A 138 16.71 -24.33 -33.89
CA GLN A 138 15.75 -24.22 -34.98
C GLN A 138 16.32 -23.47 -36.20
N HIS A 139 17.00 -22.34 -35.99
CA HIS A 139 17.64 -21.61 -37.08
C HIS A 139 18.78 -22.42 -37.73
N ASN A 140 19.41 -23.34 -36.98
CA ASN A 140 20.54 -24.14 -37.45
C ASN A 140 20.13 -25.42 -38.20
N ILE A 141 19.10 -26.14 -37.75
CA ILE A 141 18.76 -27.48 -38.26
C ILE A 141 17.77 -27.41 -39.45
N ALA A 142 16.84 -26.47 -39.45
CA ALA A 142 15.80 -26.37 -40.48
C ALA A 142 15.62 -24.91 -40.96
N PRO A 143 16.56 -24.39 -41.78
CA PRO A 143 16.42 -23.06 -42.35
C PRO A 143 15.24 -22.97 -43.35
N ASP A 144 14.85 -24.08 -43.97
CA ASP A 144 13.81 -24.17 -45.00
C ASP A 144 12.37 -23.98 -44.47
N GLY A 145 12.21 -23.67 -43.18
CA GLY A 145 10.95 -23.31 -42.56
C GLY A 145 10.09 -24.49 -42.09
N ALA A 146 8.87 -24.19 -41.67
CA ALA A 146 7.96 -25.12 -40.98
C ALA A 146 7.47 -26.32 -41.83
N GLY A 147 7.93 -26.44 -43.08
CA GLY A 147 7.58 -27.51 -44.01
C GLY A 147 8.39 -28.80 -43.83
N ASP A 148 9.59 -28.75 -43.23
CA ASP A 148 10.41 -29.94 -42.98
C ASP A 148 10.00 -30.60 -41.64
N PRO A 149 9.63 -31.89 -41.58
CA PRO A 149 9.34 -32.59 -40.32
C PRO A 149 10.48 -32.51 -39.28
N LEU A 150 11.73 -32.40 -39.73
CA LEU A 150 12.89 -32.20 -38.86
C LEU A 150 12.79 -30.89 -38.06
N TYR A 151 12.09 -29.88 -38.60
CA TYR A 151 11.79 -28.60 -37.94
C TYR A 151 11.10 -28.83 -36.59
N TRP A 152 9.98 -29.57 -36.60
CA TRP A 152 9.20 -29.85 -35.39
C TRP A 152 9.91 -30.84 -34.46
N PHE A 153 10.67 -31.78 -35.03
CA PHE A 153 11.42 -32.75 -34.25
C PHE A 153 12.52 -32.08 -33.39
N SER A 154 13.17 -31.04 -33.92
CA SER A 154 14.18 -30.29 -33.16
C SER A 154 13.61 -29.65 -31.89
N TYR A 155 12.43 -29.02 -31.98
CA TYR A 155 11.73 -28.47 -30.83
C TYR A 155 11.29 -29.55 -29.84
N LEU A 156 10.81 -30.69 -30.33
CA LEU A 156 10.40 -31.80 -29.46
C LEU A 156 11.59 -32.38 -28.67
N VAL A 157 12.72 -32.61 -29.34
CA VAL A 157 13.94 -33.14 -28.70
C VAL A 157 14.47 -32.14 -27.68
N GLU A 158 14.58 -30.86 -28.03
CA GLU A 158 15.05 -29.83 -27.10
C GLU A 158 14.08 -29.67 -25.93
N ALA A 159 12.77 -29.70 -26.17
CA ALA A 159 11.76 -29.66 -25.11
C ALA A 159 11.87 -30.87 -24.18
N MET A 160 12.12 -32.06 -24.71
CA MET A 160 12.30 -33.28 -23.91
C MET A 160 13.55 -33.19 -23.04
N ILE A 161 14.68 -32.76 -23.60
CA ILE A 161 15.93 -32.53 -22.85
C ILE A 161 15.69 -31.47 -21.76
N SER A 162 15.04 -30.37 -22.11
CA SER A 162 14.75 -29.26 -21.21
C SER A 162 13.85 -29.66 -20.05
N VAL A 163 12.77 -30.39 -20.34
CA VAL A 163 11.85 -30.91 -19.32
C VAL A 163 12.56 -31.89 -18.39
N CYS A 164 13.39 -32.79 -18.92
CA CYS A 164 14.23 -33.66 -18.09
C CYS A 164 15.20 -32.84 -17.21
N LEU A 165 15.87 -31.84 -17.79
CA LEU A 165 16.56 -30.71 -17.14
C LEU A 165 15.89 -30.24 -15.85
N VAL A 166 14.71 -29.67 -16.06
CA VAL A 166 13.94 -29.02 -15.01
C VAL A 166 13.42 -30.03 -13.98
N ILE A 167 12.99 -31.22 -14.41
CA ILE A 167 12.54 -32.28 -13.50
C ILE A 167 13.68 -32.73 -12.60
N ILE A 168 14.88 -32.94 -13.14
CA ILE A 168 16.05 -33.33 -12.34
C ILE A 168 16.35 -32.24 -11.32
N MET A 169 16.50 -30.98 -11.76
CA MET A 169 16.82 -29.84 -10.90
C MET A 169 15.78 -29.63 -9.76
N VAL A 170 14.49 -29.68 -10.07
CA VAL A 170 13.41 -29.51 -9.08
C VAL A 170 13.25 -30.77 -8.21
N GLY A 171 13.40 -31.94 -8.81
CA GLY A 171 13.22 -33.24 -8.17
C GLY A 171 14.33 -33.57 -7.17
N THR A 172 15.60 -33.31 -7.51
CA THR A 172 16.75 -33.54 -6.62
C THR A 172 16.61 -32.75 -5.32
N THR A 173 16.09 -31.53 -5.39
CA THR A 173 15.80 -30.69 -4.21
C THR A 173 14.78 -31.35 -3.28
N LYS A 174 13.74 -31.99 -3.82
CA LYS A 174 12.73 -32.69 -3.01
C LYS A 174 13.24 -34.04 -2.50
N ILE A 175 13.89 -34.84 -3.34
CA ILE A 175 14.32 -36.18 -2.97
C ILE A 175 15.47 -36.14 -1.95
N THR A 176 16.36 -35.14 -2.04
CA THR A 176 17.39 -34.87 -1.00
C THR A 176 16.77 -34.68 0.38
N GLU A 177 15.61 -34.02 0.48
CA GLU A 177 14.91 -33.80 1.76
C GLU A 177 14.39 -35.09 2.39
N TRP A 178 14.04 -36.08 1.57
CA TRP A 178 13.59 -37.39 2.04
C TRP A 178 14.73 -38.40 2.23
N GLY A 179 15.98 -38.02 1.92
CA GLY A 179 17.13 -38.91 2.02
C GLY A 179 17.14 -40.06 1.01
N VAL A 180 16.31 -40.02 -0.04
CA VAL A 180 16.09 -41.15 -0.98
C VAL A 180 16.99 -41.08 -2.22
N LEU A 181 18.02 -40.22 -2.24
CA LEU A 181 18.96 -40.21 -3.36
C LEU A 181 20.03 -41.29 -3.18
N ASP A 182 19.68 -42.52 -3.56
CA ASP A 182 20.61 -43.66 -3.56
C ASP A 182 21.76 -43.46 -4.57
N SER A 183 21.60 -42.58 -5.57
CA SER A 183 22.53 -42.49 -6.69
C SER A 183 22.75 -41.06 -7.21
N ARG A 184 23.32 -40.17 -6.38
CA ARG A 184 23.77 -38.83 -6.85
C ARG A 184 24.59 -38.89 -8.14
N THR A 185 25.40 -39.93 -8.31
CA THR A 185 26.19 -40.18 -9.52
C THR A 185 25.33 -40.39 -10.77
N GLN A 186 24.17 -41.08 -10.65
CA GLN A 186 23.27 -41.28 -11.79
C GLN A 186 22.59 -39.98 -12.20
N VAL A 187 22.21 -39.16 -11.23
CA VAL A 187 21.66 -37.81 -11.47
C VAL A 187 22.67 -36.95 -12.24
N VAL A 188 23.91 -36.86 -11.74
CA VAL A 188 24.97 -36.10 -12.40
C VAL A 188 25.28 -36.66 -13.78
N ALA A 189 25.32 -37.99 -13.95
CA ALA A 189 25.52 -38.60 -15.25
C ALA A 189 24.40 -38.25 -16.25
N ALA A 190 23.14 -38.26 -15.81
CA ALA A 190 22.01 -37.85 -16.63
C ALA A 190 22.09 -36.37 -17.01
N GLU A 191 22.45 -35.49 -16.08
CA GLU A 191 22.64 -34.06 -16.36
C GLU A 191 23.75 -33.80 -17.38
N VAL A 192 24.90 -34.44 -17.20
CA VAL A 192 26.04 -34.32 -18.12
C VAL A 192 25.66 -34.87 -19.51
N ALA A 193 24.96 -36.00 -19.59
CA ALA A 193 24.55 -36.57 -20.86
C ALA A 193 23.56 -35.66 -21.62
N LEU A 194 22.56 -35.13 -20.92
CA LEU A 194 21.57 -34.21 -21.47
C LEU A 194 22.22 -32.88 -21.90
N LEU A 195 23.11 -32.32 -21.09
CA LEU A 195 23.83 -31.10 -21.42
C LEU A 195 24.77 -31.28 -22.62
N ALA A 196 25.51 -32.39 -22.67
CA ALA A 196 26.37 -32.73 -23.80
C ALA A 196 25.56 -32.88 -25.10
N LEU A 197 24.35 -33.43 -25.02
CA LEU A 197 23.43 -33.50 -26.15
C LEU A 197 23.00 -32.11 -26.60
N THR A 198 22.61 -31.21 -25.69
CA THR A 198 22.28 -29.81 -26.01
C THR A 198 23.46 -29.08 -26.67
N VAL A 199 24.66 -29.16 -26.09
CA VAL A 199 25.88 -28.57 -26.66
C VAL A 199 26.14 -29.14 -28.06
N GLY A 200 26.06 -30.47 -28.21
CA GLY A 200 26.24 -31.16 -29.47
C GLY A 200 25.25 -30.67 -30.54
N LEU A 201 23.96 -30.62 -30.23
CA LEU A 201 22.93 -30.18 -31.17
C LEU A 201 23.08 -28.72 -31.61
N ASN A 202 23.51 -27.83 -30.70
CA ASN A 202 23.69 -26.42 -31.04
C ASN A 202 24.96 -26.16 -31.87
N THR A 203 26.01 -26.97 -31.67
CA THR A 203 27.34 -26.70 -32.24
C THR A 203 27.70 -27.59 -33.44
N TYR A 204 27.13 -28.80 -33.52
CA TYR A 204 27.49 -29.79 -34.54
C TYR A 204 27.40 -29.30 -35.99
N PRO A 205 26.34 -28.58 -36.43
CA PRO A 205 26.27 -28.07 -37.79
C PRO A 205 27.46 -27.17 -38.15
N HIS A 206 27.86 -26.30 -37.23
CA HIS A 206 28.97 -25.37 -37.41
C HIS A 206 30.34 -26.05 -37.40
N VAL A 207 30.51 -27.04 -36.50
CA VAL A 207 31.73 -27.85 -36.45
C VAL A 207 31.91 -28.64 -37.74
N ARG A 208 30.83 -29.23 -38.28
CA ARG A 208 30.84 -29.97 -39.54
C ARG A 208 31.25 -29.10 -40.72
N ASP A 209 30.83 -27.83 -40.73
CA ASP A 209 31.18 -26.85 -41.76
C ASP A 209 32.57 -26.23 -41.57
N GLY A 210 33.30 -26.60 -40.51
CA GLY A 210 34.59 -26.00 -40.15
C GLY A 210 34.49 -24.57 -39.59
N ARG A 211 33.28 -24.10 -39.26
CA ARG A 211 33.00 -22.76 -38.72
C ARG A 211 33.14 -22.75 -37.19
N TRP A 212 34.37 -22.88 -36.71
CA TRP A 212 34.69 -22.98 -35.27
C TRP A 212 34.24 -21.76 -34.45
N PHE A 213 34.29 -20.56 -35.04
CA PHE A 213 33.82 -19.35 -34.38
C PHE A 213 32.31 -19.41 -34.11
N ASP A 214 31.52 -19.75 -35.13
CA ASP A 214 30.07 -19.91 -35.00
C ASP A 214 29.73 -21.03 -34.01
N ALA A 215 30.46 -22.14 -34.05
CA ALA A 215 30.31 -23.21 -33.07
C ALA A 215 30.52 -22.68 -31.63
N GLY A 216 31.52 -21.84 -31.41
CA GLY A 216 31.76 -21.20 -30.12
C GLY A 216 30.60 -20.29 -29.68
N VAL A 217 30.08 -19.47 -30.59
CA VAL A 217 28.94 -18.57 -30.31
C VAL A 217 27.69 -19.38 -29.94
N HIS A 218 27.39 -20.44 -30.68
CA HIS A 218 26.24 -21.30 -30.42
C HIS A 218 26.41 -22.21 -29.20
N ALA A 219 27.64 -22.42 -28.71
CA ALA A 219 27.90 -23.14 -27.47
C ALA A 219 27.58 -22.31 -26.22
N VAL A 220 27.56 -20.97 -26.31
CA VAL A 220 27.43 -20.08 -25.14
C VAL A 220 26.17 -20.39 -24.33
N ALA A 221 25.01 -20.51 -24.96
CA ALA A 221 23.75 -20.75 -24.26
C ALA A 221 23.74 -22.12 -23.52
N PRO A 222 24.07 -23.25 -24.19
CA PRO A 222 24.25 -24.53 -23.51
C PRO A 222 25.28 -24.49 -22.36
N VAL A 223 26.43 -23.85 -22.57
CA VAL A 223 27.46 -23.73 -21.53
C VAL A 223 26.93 -22.95 -20.32
N MET A 224 26.17 -21.87 -20.54
CA MET A 224 25.52 -21.11 -19.48
C MET A 224 24.46 -21.92 -18.73
N ILE A 225 23.71 -22.79 -19.42
CA ILE A 225 22.82 -23.77 -18.77
C ILE A 225 23.63 -24.68 -17.84
N GLY A 226 24.77 -25.19 -18.31
CA GLY A 226 25.68 -26.01 -17.50
C GLY A 226 26.20 -25.28 -16.25
N VAL A 227 26.62 -24.03 -16.40
CA VAL A 227 27.05 -23.19 -15.25
C VAL A 227 25.90 -22.96 -14.27
N ALA A 228 24.68 -22.74 -14.77
CA ALA A 228 23.51 -22.55 -13.94
C ALA A 228 23.16 -23.83 -13.14
N LEU A 229 23.27 -25.01 -13.75
CA LEU A 229 23.08 -26.30 -13.07
C LEU A 229 24.13 -26.53 -11.97
N LEU A 230 25.42 -26.29 -12.26
CA LEU A 230 26.49 -26.40 -11.26
C LEU A 230 26.27 -25.44 -10.09
N THR A 231 25.84 -24.21 -10.39
CA THR A 231 25.52 -23.20 -9.37
C THR A 231 24.30 -23.61 -8.56
N HIS A 232 23.30 -24.20 -9.19
CA HIS A 232 22.10 -24.73 -8.54
C HIS A 232 22.45 -25.82 -7.54
N ASP A 233 23.27 -26.79 -7.92
CA ASP A 233 23.68 -27.89 -7.04
C ASP A 233 24.53 -27.42 -5.88
N ALA A 234 25.49 -26.53 -6.15
CA ALA A 234 26.32 -25.91 -5.11
C ALA A 234 25.46 -25.10 -4.13
N ALA A 235 24.52 -24.29 -4.64
CA ALA A 235 23.60 -23.53 -3.81
C ALA A 235 22.69 -24.46 -2.98
N ASN A 236 22.13 -25.49 -3.59
CA ASN A 236 21.24 -26.45 -2.92
C ASN A 236 21.97 -27.17 -1.77
N SER A 237 23.21 -27.61 -1.99
CA SER A 237 24.05 -28.22 -0.95
C SER A 237 24.31 -27.26 0.21
N ARG A 238 24.66 -26.00 -0.08
CA ARG A 238 24.92 -24.97 0.94
C ARG A 238 23.67 -24.63 1.74
N TYR A 239 22.52 -24.46 1.09
CA TYR A 239 21.26 -24.20 1.79
C TYR A 239 20.83 -25.40 2.64
N SER A 240 20.99 -26.64 2.14
CA SER A 240 20.65 -27.85 2.90
C SER A 240 21.50 -27.98 4.16
N GLN A 241 22.82 -27.74 4.06
CA GLN A 241 23.72 -27.73 5.21
C GLN A 241 23.36 -26.62 6.21
N ALA A 242 23.04 -25.42 5.71
CA ALA A 242 22.64 -24.30 6.57
C ALA A 242 21.32 -24.58 7.29
N ILE A 243 20.33 -25.19 6.60
CA ILE A 243 19.05 -25.60 7.18
C ILE A 243 19.25 -26.68 8.24
N ALA A 244 20.07 -27.70 7.96
CA ALA A 244 20.37 -28.76 8.92
C ALA A 244 20.98 -28.18 10.21
N ARG A 245 22.02 -27.36 10.08
CA ARG A 245 22.66 -26.68 11.22
C ARG A 245 21.66 -25.79 11.97
N ALA A 246 20.89 -24.96 11.27
CA ALA A 246 19.90 -24.10 11.89
C ALA A 246 18.83 -24.90 12.66
N THR A 247 18.42 -26.06 12.12
CA THR A 247 17.46 -26.96 12.76
C THR A 247 18.05 -27.59 14.03
N GLU A 248 19.30 -28.06 13.98
CA GLU A 248 20.04 -28.58 15.15
C GLU A 248 20.13 -27.53 16.26
N HIS A 249 20.52 -26.29 15.93
CA HIS A 249 20.60 -25.23 16.92
C HIS A 249 19.25 -24.82 17.50
N ILE A 250 18.17 -24.85 16.72
CA ILE A 250 16.83 -24.60 17.25
C ILE A 250 16.40 -25.73 18.20
N ARG A 251 16.79 -26.97 17.90
CA ARG A 251 16.53 -28.11 18.78
C ARG A 251 17.27 -27.96 20.11
N ASP A 252 18.54 -27.54 20.07
CA ASP A 252 19.38 -27.41 21.27
C ASP A 252 19.11 -26.10 22.03
N ASN A 253 18.74 -25.03 21.32
CA ASN A 253 18.52 -23.69 21.86
C ASN A 253 17.19 -23.08 21.32
N PRO A 254 16.02 -23.56 21.76
CA PRO A 254 14.73 -23.20 21.16
C PRO A 254 14.36 -21.71 21.26
N ASN A 255 14.94 -20.99 22.22
CA ASN A 255 14.69 -19.57 22.43
C ASN A 255 15.82 -18.66 21.94
N THR A 256 16.93 -19.23 21.45
CA THR A 256 18.13 -18.47 21.09
C THR A 256 18.23 -18.35 19.57
N PRO A 257 18.17 -17.13 19.01
CA PRO A 257 18.37 -16.88 17.57
C PRO A 257 19.68 -17.50 17.08
N TRP A 258 19.72 -17.98 15.83
CA TRP A 258 20.98 -18.39 15.21
C TRP A 258 21.96 -17.19 15.20
N PRO A 259 23.23 -17.36 15.61
CA PRO A 259 24.19 -16.27 15.58
C PRO A 259 24.37 -15.80 14.13
N ARG A 260 23.94 -14.57 13.85
CA ARG A 260 24.31 -13.91 12.60
C ARG A 260 25.82 -13.72 12.67
N ALA A 261 26.55 -14.24 11.69
CA ALA A 261 27.94 -13.85 11.53
C ALA A 261 27.93 -12.32 11.48
N GLU A 262 28.46 -11.68 12.54
CA GLU A 262 28.70 -10.25 12.51
C GLU A 262 29.47 -10.00 11.24
N SER A 263 29.10 -8.95 10.51
CA SER A 263 29.65 -8.55 9.24
C SER A 263 31.12 -8.10 9.35
N GLY A 264 31.99 -8.94 9.95
CA GLY A 264 33.43 -8.75 10.06
C GLY A 264 34.11 -8.68 8.70
N LEU A 265 33.44 -9.13 7.63
CA LEU A 265 33.94 -8.94 6.26
C LEU A 265 33.74 -7.51 5.72
N LEU A 266 32.96 -6.65 6.36
CA LEU A 266 32.85 -5.24 5.95
C LEU A 266 33.88 -4.34 6.64
N ASN A 267 34.57 -4.78 7.70
CA ASN A 267 35.61 -3.99 8.35
C ASN A 267 37.04 -4.30 7.88
N THR A 268 37.29 -5.45 7.24
CA THR A 268 38.63 -5.77 6.72
C THR A 268 38.88 -5.28 5.29
N ALA A 269 37.89 -4.69 4.62
CA ALA A 269 38.04 -4.15 3.26
C ALA A 269 38.34 -2.63 3.22
N ARG A 270 38.62 -2.00 4.37
CA ARG A 270 39.01 -0.57 4.45
C ARG A 270 40.42 -0.34 5.02
N ALA A 271 41.25 -1.38 5.10
CA ALA A 271 42.69 -1.23 5.29
C ALA A 271 43.39 -1.34 3.94
#